data_AF-A0AAW7WBZ0-F1
#
_entry.id   AF-A0AAW7WBZ0-F1
#
_cell.length_a   1.000
_cell.length_b   1.000
_cell.length_c   1.000
_cell.angle_alpha   90.00
_cell.angle_beta   90.00
_cell.angle_gamma   90.00
#
_symmetry.space_group_name_H-M   'P 1'
#
loop_
_entity.id
_entity.type
_entity.pdbx_description
1 polymer ?
#
loop_
_entity_poly.entity_id
_entity_poly.type
_entity_poly.pdbx_seq_one_letter_code
_entity_poly.pdbx_strand_id
1 'polypeptide(L)'
;MTTSLADPQAFQNSLDRDQQALQRAGLRPLPSVSDPPPLHLVAPEGQLQVHTAPYRGSFANVLSQAMRAAGLGSRVLISQFLKGGVQQGPAGRVQLCGGLVWLRPEVPLCLSSPGHPGGAEAVAAVWSICRQHLIQGDLDQLVLDEIGLAVAFGYLDEADVIEALEQRPASMDVIITGPAIPAGVVEMADQVTELRRGF
;
A
#
# COMPACT_ATOMS: atom_id res chain seq x y z
N MET A 1 -53.65 8.13 35.79
CA MET A 1 -53.32 9.46 35.23
C MET A 1 -53.24 9.32 33.72
N THR A 2 -54.24 9.80 32.99
CA THR A 2 -54.32 9.72 31.53
C THR A 2 -53.61 10.93 30.93
N THR A 3 -52.51 10.71 30.23
CA THR A 3 -51.79 11.73 29.48
C THR A 3 -52.61 12.15 28.27
N SER A 4 -52.97 13.43 28.23
CA SER A 4 -53.66 14.08 27.11
C SER A 4 -52.74 14.06 25.89
N LEU A 5 -53.11 13.29 24.87
CA LEU A 5 -52.48 13.37 23.54
C LEU A 5 -52.78 14.74 22.95
N ALA A 6 -51.73 15.45 22.54
CA ALA A 6 -51.87 16.76 21.88
C ALA A 6 -52.72 16.61 20.60
N ASP A 7 -53.65 17.54 20.42
CA ASP A 7 -54.57 17.56 19.29
C ASP A 7 -53.79 17.71 17.96
N PRO A 8 -53.83 16.72 17.06
CA PRO A 8 -53.14 16.78 15.77
C PRO A 8 -53.53 18.02 14.95
N GLN A 9 -54.75 18.52 15.12
CA GLN A 9 -55.23 19.71 14.45
C GLN A 9 -54.52 20.98 14.96
N ALA A 10 -54.19 21.04 16.25
CA ALA A 10 -53.46 22.18 16.83
C ALA A 10 -52.02 22.26 16.29
N PHE A 11 -51.37 21.11 16.06
CA PHE A 11 -50.03 21.04 15.49
C PHE A 11 -50.03 21.47 14.01
N GLN A 12 -50.98 20.97 13.21
CA GLN A 12 -51.13 21.35 11.81
C GLN A 12 -51.39 22.86 11.65
N ASN A 13 -52.28 23.41 12.48
CA ASN A 13 -52.62 24.84 12.49
C ASN A 13 -51.44 25.75 12.94
N SER A 14 -50.45 25.20 13.64
CA SER A 14 -49.23 25.92 14.00
C SER A 14 -48.26 25.98 12.83
N LEU A 15 -48.07 24.84 12.14
CA LEU A 15 -47.21 24.74 10.95
C LEU A 15 -47.70 25.64 9.82
N ASP A 16 -49.02 25.71 9.60
CA ASP A 16 -49.61 26.55 8.56
C ASP A 16 -49.43 28.05 8.86
N ARG A 17 -49.49 28.44 10.14
CA ARG A 17 -49.22 29.82 10.57
C ARG A 17 -47.77 30.21 10.38
N ASP A 18 -46.84 29.33 10.70
CA ASP A 18 -45.40 29.55 10.48
C ASP A 18 -45.06 29.64 8.99
N GLN A 19 -45.67 28.79 8.14
CA GLN A 19 -45.50 28.88 6.69
C GLN A 19 -46.00 30.21 6.12
N GLN A 20 -47.16 30.69 6.58
CA GLN A 20 -47.69 31.99 6.16
C GLN A 20 -46.81 33.16 6.62
N ALA A 21 -46.23 33.08 7.83
CA ALA A 21 -45.30 34.09 8.33
C ALA A 21 -44.00 34.12 7.51
N LEU A 22 -43.44 32.95 7.17
CA LEU A 22 -42.24 32.82 6.33
C LEU A 22 -42.48 33.37 4.90
N GLN A 23 -43.64 33.05 4.30
CA GLN A 23 -44.00 33.56 2.98
C GLN A 23 -44.16 35.09 2.97
N ARG A 24 -44.77 35.68 4.01
CA ARG A 24 -44.88 37.14 4.16
C ARG A 24 -43.52 37.83 4.30
N ALA A 25 -42.55 37.15 4.90
CA ALA A 25 -41.16 37.63 5.00
C ALA A 25 -40.36 37.44 3.70
N GLY A 26 -40.98 36.93 2.62
CA GLY A 26 -40.30 36.64 1.35
C GLY A 26 -39.40 35.40 1.39
N LEU A 27 -39.42 34.64 2.49
CA LEU A 27 -38.67 33.42 2.67
C LEU A 27 -39.48 32.26 2.07
N ARG A 28 -39.05 31.79 0.91
CA ARG A 28 -39.63 30.60 0.28
C ARG A 28 -39.01 29.34 0.90
N PRO A 29 -39.79 28.28 1.15
CA PRO A 29 -39.22 26.98 1.49
C PRO A 29 -38.17 26.59 0.44
N LEU A 30 -37.02 26.11 0.89
CA LEU A 30 -36.06 25.50 -0.03
C LEU A 30 -36.77 24.34 -0.74
N PRO A 31 -36.64 24.21 -2.07
CA PRO A 31 -37.13 23.02 -2.75
C PRO A 31 -36.53 21.79 -2.07
N SER A 32 -37.36 20.77 -1.84
CA SER A 32 -36.89 19.51 -1.27
C SER A 32 -35.79 18.96 -2.18
N VAL A 33 -34.55 19.03 -1.71
CA VAL A 33 -33.43 18.36 -2.38
C VAL A 33 -33.70 16.87 -2.23
N SER A 34 -33.79 16.15 -3.34
CA SER A 34 -33.86 14.69 -3.31
C SER A 34 -32.69 14.15 -2.49
N ASP A 35 -32.94 13.17 -1.61
CA ASP A 35 -31.88 12.57 -0.83
C ASP A 35 -30.73 12.16 -1.77
N PRO A 36 -29.47 12.56 -1.48
CA PRO A 36 -28.35 12.09 -2.26
C PRO A 36 -28.34 10.55 -2.22
N PRO A 37 -27.93 9.89 -3.30
CA PRO A 37 -27.81 8.44 -3.29
C PRO A 37 -26.91 8.02 -2.11
N PRO A 38 -27.22 6.88 -1.46
CA PRO A 38 -26.43 6.42 -0.33
C PRO A 38 -24.97 6.28 -0.74
N LEU A 39 -24.07 6.86 0.06
CA LEU A 39 -22.63 6.76 -0.17
C LEU A 39 -22.21 5.29 -0.03
N HIS A 40 -21.62 4.75 -1.09
CA HIS A 40 -21.05 3.40 -1.09
C HIS A 40 -19.56 3.48 -0.73
N LEU A 41 -19.21 3.09 0.48
CA LEU A 41 -17.81 2.96 0.88
C LEU A 41 -17.21 1.74 0.17
N VAL A 42 -16.20 1.98 -0.67
CA VAL A 42 -15.43 0.92 -1.32
C VAL A 42 -14.30 0.51 -0.38
N ALA A 43 -14.10 -0.80 -0.20
CA ALA A 43 -12.98 -1.30 0.60
C ALA A 43 -11.66 -0.88 -0.06
N PRO A 44 -10.62 -0.52 0.71
CA PRO A 44 -9.31 -0.27 0.14
C PRO A 44 -8.77 -1.51 -0.57
N GLU A 45 -8.36 -1.36 -1.83
CA GLU A 45 -7.71 -2.39 -2.64
C GLU A 45 -6.28 -1.93 -2.95
N GLY A 46 -5.30 -2.71 -2.52
CA GLY A 46 -3.89 -2.54 -2.82
C GLY A 46 -3.54 -3.21 -4.14
N GLN A 47 -2.44 -2.77 -4.75
CA GLN A 47 -1.97 -3.25 -6.04
C GLN A 47 -0.63 -3.98 -5.93
N LEU A 48 -0.46 -5.03 -6.73
CA LEU A 48 0.83 -5.63 -7.03
C LEU A 48 1.43 -4.96 -8.29
N GLN A 49 2.45 -4.13 -8.08
CA GLN A 49 3.13 -3.39 -9.13
C GLN A 49 4.51 -3.99 -9.40
N VAL A 50 4.85 -4.19 -10.68
CA VAL A 50 6.18 -4.62 -11.11
C VAL A 50 6.86 -3.50 -11.88
N HIS A 51 8.06 -3.10 -11.46
CA HIS A 51 8.92 -2.18 -12.19
C HIS A 51 10.19 -2.89 -12.68
N THR A 52 10.24 -3.18 -13.96
CA THR A 52 11.38 -3.84 -14.61
C THR A 52 12.16 -2.90 -15.51
N ALA A 53 13.48 -3.06 -15.55
CA ALA A 53 14.38 -2.27 -16.38
C ALA A 53 15.70 -3.02 -16.59
N PRO A 54 16.28 -3.07 -17.81
CA PRO A 54 17.58 -3.70 -18.04
C PRO A 54 18.76 -2.87 -17.46
N TYR A 55 18.47 -1.75 -16.81
CA TYR A 55 19.45 -0.84 -16.21
C TYR A 55 18.91 -0.27 -14.90
N ARG A 56 19.81 0.25 -14.05
CA ARG A 56 19.41 0.96 -12.83
C ARG A 56 18.58 2.21 -13.19
N GLY A 57 17.33 2.27 -12.76
CA GLY A 57 16.50 3.46 -12.95
C GLY A 57 15.13 3.42 -12.28
N SER A 58 14.50 2.24 -12.20
CA SER A 58 13.15 2.09 -11.63
C SER A 58 13.08 2.47 -10.15
N PHE A 59 14.10 2.12 -9.37
CA PHE A 59 14.09 2.30 -7.92
C PHE A 59 13.90 3.75 -7.47
N ALA A 60 14.38 4.75 -8.22
CA ALA A 60 14.20 6.15 -7.83
C ALA A 60 12.72 6.57 -7.81
N ASN A 61 11.94 6.10 -8.80
CA ASN A 61 10.50 6.35 -8.85
C ASN A 61 9.77 5.62 -7.73
N VAL A 62 10.13 4.35 -7.49
CA VAL A 62 9.57 3.53 -6.41
C VAL A 62 9.88 4.13 -5.04
N LEU A 63 11.10 4.61 -4.82
CA LEU A 63 11.48 5.29 -3.59
C LEU A 63 10.66 6.57 -3.38
N SER A 64 10.45 7.37 -4.43
CA SER A 64 9.61 8.57 -4.36
C SER A 64 8.17 8.25 -3.96
N GLN A 65 7.59 7.19 -4.53
CA GLN A 65 6.26 6.69 -4.18
C GLN A 65 6.19 6.23 -2.72
N ALA A 66 7.16 5.44 -2.27
CA ALA A 66 7.25 4.95 -0.90
C ALA A 66 7.43 6.08 0.13
N MET A 67 8.30 7.05 -0.16
CA MET A 67 8.48 8.23 0.68
C MET A 67 7.21 9.09 0.76
N ARG A 68 6.48 9.24 -0.35
CA ARG A 68 5.20 9.96 -0.37
C ARG A 68 4.15 9.26 0.50
N ALA A 69 3.99 7.95 0.34
CA ALA A 69 3.04 7.17 1.13
C ALA A 69 3.35 7.29 2.62
N ALA A 70 4.61 7.09 3.01
CA ALA A 70 5.03 7.23 4.39
C ALA A 70 4.84 8.66 4.94
N GLY A 71 5.13 9.68 4.13
CA GLY A 71 4.91 11.09 4.51
C GLY A 71 3.44 11.45 4.72
N LEU A 72 2.50 10.69 4.14
CA LEU A 72 1.06 10.82 4.35
C LEU A 72 0.52 9.94 5.49
N GLY A 73 1.42 9.23 6.21
CA GLY A 73 1.08 8.44 7.39
C GLY A 73 0.97 6.93 7.16
N SER A 74 1.23 6.44 5.94
CA SER A 74 1.25 5.00 5.67
C SER A 74 2.45 4.29 6.31
N ARG A 75 2.26 3.05 6.72
CA ARG A 75 3.30 2.12 7.17
C ARG A 75 3.94 1.49 5.95
N VAL A 76 5.21 1.79 5.72
CA VAL A 76 5.94 1.37 4.52
C VAL A 76 7.19 0.59 4.90
N LEU A 77 7.44 -0.53 4.23
CA LEU A 77 8.71 -1.24 4.31
C LEU A 77 9.37 -1.26 2.92
N ILE A 78 10.64 -0.83 2.85
CA ILE A 78 11.49 -1.05 1.68
C ILE A 78 12.55 -2.09 2.03
N SER A 79 12.60 -3.18 1.29
CA SER A 79 13.61 -4.24 1.43
C SER A 79 14.44 -4.33 0.15
N GLN A 80 15.76 -4.10 0.25
CA GLN A 80 16.68 -4.25 -0.90
C GLN A 80 17.52 -5.51 -0.74
N PHE A 81 17.20 -6.56 -1.50
CA PHE A 81 17.75 -7.89 -1.27
C PHE A 81 19.22 -8.04 -1.66
N LEU A 82 19.74 -7.20 -2.56
CA LEU A 82 21.11 -7.35 -3.09
C LEU A 82 22.06 -6.22 -2.68
N LYS A 83 21.63 -5.33 -1.77
CA LYS A 83 22.45 -4.20 -1.29
C LYS A 83 23.00 -4.50 0.10
N GLY A 84 24.32 -4.51 0.22
CA GLY A 84 25.04 -4.59 1.50
C GLY A 84 25.50 -3.23 2.00
N GLY A 85 26.34 -3.24 3.04
CA GLY A 85 27.04 -2.07 3.55
C GLY A 85 27.36 -2.15 5.04
N VAL A 86 27.82 -1.02 5.59
CA VAL A 86 28.14 -0.88 7.02
C VAL A 86 26.86 -0.88 7.84
N GLN A 87 26.84 -1.64 8.95
CA GLN A 87 25.74 -1.73 9.91
C GLN A 87 24.37 -2.02 9.27
N GLN A 88 24.36 -2.88 8.24
CA GLN A 88 23.12 -3.37 7.63
C GLN A 88 22.61 -4.61 8.36
N GLY A 89 21.44 -5.10 7.98
CA GLY A 89 20.78 -6.26 8.59
C GLY A 89 19.47 -5.91 9.31
N PRO A 90 18.69 -6.91 9.74
CA PRO A 90 17.47 -6.75 10.52
C PRO A 90 17.58 -5.86 11.77
N ALA A 91 18.74 -5.87 12.43
CA ALA A 91 19.05 -5.03 13.58
C ALA A 91 19.48 -3.61 13.19
N GLY A 92 20.01 -3.42 11.98
CA GLY A 92 20.52 -2.15 11.44
C GLY A 92 19.53 -1.41 10.52
N ARG A 93 18.22 -1.67 10.67
CA ARG A 93 17.17 -1.03 9.85
C ARG A 93 17.19 0.50 10.01
N VAL A 94 16.90 1.21 8.93
CA VAL A 94 16.80 2.68 8.94
C VAL A 94 15.32 3.08 8.98
N GLN A 95 14.97 4.06 9.80
CA GLN A 95 13.62 4.62 9.83
C GLN A 95 13.62 6.03 9.23
N LEU A 96 12.68 6.28 8.32
CA LEU A 96 12.49 7.56 7.63
C LEU A 96 11.02 8.00 7.74
N CYS A 97 10.77 9.30 7.72
CA CYS A 97 9.42 9.88 7.63
C CYS A 97 8.41 9.37 8.68
N GLY A 98 8.87 8.84 9.83
CA GLY A 98 8.03 8.27 10.88
C GLY A 98 7.42 6.90 10.56
N GLY A 99 6.98 6.66 9.31
CA GLY A 99 6.28 5.44 8.89
C GLY A 99 7.06 4.50 7.96
N LEU A 100 8.25 4.89 7.46
CA LEU A 100 9.03 4.08 6.53
C LEU A 100 10.17 3.37 7.24
N VAL A 101 10.21 2.05 7.13
CA VAL A 101 11.35 1.21 7.51
C VAL A 101 12.10 0.79 6.25
N TRP A 102 13.43 0.88 6.27
CA TRP A 102 14.30 0.45 5.19
C TRP A 102 15.22 -0.65 5.69
N LEU A 103 15.14 -1.82 5.06
CA LEU A 103 15.84 -3.04 5.40
C LEU A 103 16.79 -3.49 4.28
N ARG A 104 17.95 -4.05 4.69
CA ARG A 104 18.97 -4.63 3.83
C ARG A 104 19.59 -5.86 4.49
N PRO A 105 20.13 -6.82 3.72
CA PRO A 105 20.85 -7.96 4.28
C PRO A 105 22.11 -7.54 5.06
N GLU A 106 22.46 -8.34 6.06
CA GLU A 106 23.67 -8.17 6.86
C GLU A 106 24.91 -8.71 6.11
N VAL A 107 25.29 -8.01 5.05
CA VAL A 107 26.50 -8.31 4.26
C VAL A 107 27.32 -7.04 4.05
N PRO A 108 28.67 -7.14 4.08
CA PRO A 108 29.53 -5.95 4.01
C PRO A 108 29.54 -5.30 2.62
N LEU A 109 29.22 -6.06 1.56
CA LEU A 109 29.25 -5.63 0.17
C LEU A 109 27.95 -6.04 -0.55
N CYS A 110 27.67 -5.40 -1.69
CA CYS A 110 26.52 -5.78 -2.51
C CYS A 110 26.68 -7.18 -3.10
N LEU A 111 25.56 -7.90 -3.22
CA LEU A 111 25.51 -9.24 -3.79
C LEU A 111 25.34 -9.13 -5.31
N SER A 112 26.45 -9.04 -6.04
CA SER A 112 26.46 -8.91 -7.51
C SER A 112 26.53 -10.25 -8.25
N SER A 113 26.75 -11.36 -7.53
CA SER A 113 26.83 -12.71 -8.08
C SER A 113 26.30 -13.73 -7.08
N PRO A 114 25.95 -14.94 -7.53
CA PRO A 114 25.65 -16.07 -6.65
C PRO A 114 26.83 -16.46 -5.75
N GLY A 115 26.54 -17.20 -4.68
CA GLY A 115 27.54 -17.89 -3.87
C GLY A 115 28.40 -17.01 -2.96
N HIS A 116 27.98 -15.77 -2.67
CA HIS A 116 28.68 -14.94 -1.70
C HIS A 116 28.59 -15.57 -0.30
N PRO A 117 29.69 -15.71 0.45
CA PRO A 117 29.65 -16.25 1.82
C PRO A 117 28.70 -15.44 2.70
N GLY A 118 27.79 -16.11 3.42
CA GLY A 118 26.78 -15.45 4.26
C GLY A 118 25.62 -14.80 3.50
N GLY A 119 25.67 -14.76 2.16
CA GLY A 119 24.66 -14.09 1.34
C GLY A 119 23.30 -14.76 1.43
N ALA A 120 23.26 -16.10 1.39
CA ALA A 120 22.02 -16.86 1.50
C ALA A 120 21.35 -16.64 2.86
N GLU A 121 22.09 -16.76 3.97
CA GLU A 121 21.53 -16.55 5.31
C GLU A 121 21.04 -15.10 5.48
N ALA A 122 21.81 -14.12 5.01
CA ALA A 122 21.46 -12.71 5.15
C ALA A 122 20.21 -12.32 4.32
N VAL A 123 20.10 -12.82 3.08
CA VAL A 123 18.92 -12.61 2.22
C VAL A 123 17.70 -13.30 2.81
N ALA A 124 17.84 -14.54 3.30
CA ALA A 124 16.76 -15.28 3.95
C ALA A 124 16.24 -14.57 5.21
N ALA A 125 17.13 -13.95 6.01
CA ALA A 125 16.72 -13.17 7.18
C ALA A 125 15.85 -11.95 6.80
N VAL A 126 16.20 -11.24 5.73
CA VAL A 126 15.39 -10.13 5.20
C VAL A 126 14.07 -10.63 4.65
N TRP A 127 14.08 -11.73 3.91
CA TRP A 127 12.88 -12.32 3.33
C TRP A 127 11.90 -12.81 4.39
N SER A 128 12.39 -13.46 5.45
CA SER A 128 11.56 -13.91 6.57
C SER A 128 10.74 -12.76 7.17
N ILE A 129 11.33 -11.56 7.28
CA ILE A 129 10.64 -10.36 7.78
C ILE A 129 9.58 -9.89 6.78
N CYS A 130 9.92 -9.85 5.48
CA CYS A 130 8.97 -9.46 4.43
C CYS A 130 7.78 -10.40 4.38
N ARG A 131 8.02 -11.73 4.39
CA ARG A 131 7.00 -12.78 4.40
C ARG A 131 6.09 -12.66 5.62
N GLN A 132 6.66 -12.37 6.80
CA GLN A 132 5.86 -12.12 8.00
C GLN A 132 4.91 -10.93 7.81
N HIS A 133 5.39 -9.80 7.28
CA HIS A 133 4.55 -8.63 7.03
C HIS A 133 3.47 -8.88 5.97
N LEU A 134 3.78 -9.63 4.91
CA LEU A 134 2.80 -10.06 3.92
C LEU A 134 1.66 -10.85 4.57
N ILE A 135 1.97 -11.80 5.46
CA ILE A 135 0.96 -12.63 6.14
C ILE A 135 0.18 -11.84 7.18
N GLN A 136 0.85 -10.96 7.94
CA GLN A 136 0.23 -10.21 9.04
C GLN A 136 -0.62 -9.04 8.54
N GLY A 137 -0.33 -8.48 7.36
CA GLY A 137 -1.07 -7.35 6.82
C GLY A 137 -0.94 -6.07 7.63
N ASP A 138 0.20 -5.90 8.31
CA ASP A 138 0.49 -4.79 9.20
C ASP A 138 1.27 -3.65 8.51
N LEU A 139 1.38 -3.71 7.19
CA LEU A 139 1.92 -2.65 6.33
C LEU A 139 0.84 -2.19 5.36
N ASP A 140 0.91 -0.92 4.98
CA ASP A 140 0.06 -0.38 3.91
C ASP A 140 0.78 -0.54 2.55
N GLN A 141 2.13 -0.49 2.54
CA GLN A 141 2.94 -0.73 1.36
C GLN A 141 4.24 -1.49 1.65
N LEU A 142 4.60 -2.45 0.79
CA LEU A 142 5.87 -3.18 0.82
C LEU A 142 6.60 -3.08 -0.52
N VAL A 143 7.86 -2.65 -0.49
CA VAL A 143 8.74 -2.63 -1.66
C VAL A 143 9.76 -3.77 -1.55
N LEU A 144 9.75 -4.65 -2.54
CA LEU A 144 10.67 -5.78 -2.71
C LEU A 144 11.66 -5.44 -3.84
N ASP A 145 12.76 -4.78 -3.49
CA ASP A 145 13.75 -4.30 -4.45
C ASP A 145 14.78 -5.37 -4.82
N GLU A 146 14.93 -5.61 -6.11
CA GLU A 146 15.81 -6.61 -6.73
C GLU A 146 15.46 -8.08 -6.39
N ILE A 147 14.20 -8.38 -6.08
CA ILE A 147 13.78 -9.74 -5.71
C ILE A 147 13.96 -10.74 -6.86
N GLY A 148 13.72 -10.31 -8.11
CA GLY A 148 13.88 -11.19 -9.27
C GLY A 148 15.32 -11.63 -9.49
N LEU A 149 16.30 -10.75 -9.22
CA LEU A 149 17.71 -11.14 -9.21
C LEU A 149 18.06 -12.00 -8.00
N ALA A 150 17.46 -11.77 -6.83
CA ALA A 150 17.67 -12.63 -5.67
C ALA A 150 17.23 -14.08 -5.94
N VAL A 151 16.11 -14.26 -6.65
CA VAL A 151 15.66 -15.57 -7.16
C VAL A 151 16.64 -16.10 -8.20
N ALA A 152 17.03 -15.30 -9.20
CA ALA A 152 17.96 -15.74 -10.25
C ALA A 152 19.35 -16.14 -9.71
N PHE A 153 19.79 -15.54 -8.60
CA PHE A 153 21.04 -15.91 -7.92
C PHE A 153 20.90 -17.11 -6.97
N GLY A 154 19.70 -17.66 -6.82
CA GLY A 154 19.41 -18.80 -5.95
C GLY A 154 19.41 -18.46 -4.47
N TYR A 155 19.27 -17.18 -4.10
CA TYR A 155 19.12 -16.77 -2.71
C TYR A 155 17.69 -16.91 -2.19
N LEU A 156 16.70 -16.89 -3.09
CA LEU A 156 15.29 -17.10 -2.81
C LEU A 156 14.68 -18.09 -3.79
N ASP A 157 13.68 -18.84 -3.32
CA ASP A 157 12.89 -19.73 -4.14
C ASP A 157 11.70 -18.97 -4.76
N GLU A 158 11.44 -19.18 -6.06
CA GLU A 158 10.34 -18.50 -6.76
C GLU A 158 8.98 -18.88 -6.20
N ALA A 159 8.77 -20.16 -5.85
CA ALA A 159 7.48 -20.63 -5.37
C ALA A 159 7.17 -20.05 -3.99
N ASP A 160 8.16 -19.91 -3.10
CA ASP A 160 7.98 -19.25 -1.81
C ASP A 160 7.63 -17.76 -1.96
N VAL A 161 8.21 -17.07 -2.96
CA VAL A 161 7.83 -15.68 -3.28
C VAL A 161 6.37 -15.59 -3.75
N ILE A 162 5.96 -16.47 -4.66
CA ILE A 162 4.57 -16.50 -5.17
C ILE A 162 3.59 -16.81 -4.03
N GLU A 163 3.86 -17.86 -3.24
CA GLU A 163 3.00 -18.25 -2.10
C GLU A 163 2.83 -17.09 -1.10
N ALA A 164 3.91 -16.39 -0.78
CA ALA A 164 3.85 -15.25 0.13
C ALA A 164 3.04 -14.07 -0.44
N LEU A 165 3.12 -13.82 -1.75
CA LEU A 165 2.34 -12.77 -2.42
C LEU A 165 0.85 -13.11 -2.49
N GLU A 166 0.49 -14.39 -2.68
CA GLU A 166 -0.90 -14.85 -2.65
C GLU A 166 -1.55 -14.67 -1.26
N GLN A 167 -0.76 -14.79 -0.18
CA GLN A 167 -1.25 -14.67 1.19
C GLN A 167 -1.42 -13.22 1.67
N ARG A 168 -0.99 -12.21 0.90
CA ARG A 168 -1.08 -10.81 1.31
C ARG A 168 -2.54 -10.35 1.41
N PRO A 169 -2.90 -9.45 2.34
CA PRO A 169 -4.22 -8.83 2.35
C PRO A 169 -4.47 -8.03 1.07
N ALA A 170 -5.70 -8.08 0.58
CA ALA A 170 -6.11 -7.36 -0.63
C ALA A 170 -5.97 -5.83 -0.53
N SER A 171 -5.83 -5.26 0.67
CA SER A 171 -5.65 -3.82 0.90
C SER A 171 -4.19 -3.36 0.89
N MET A 172 -3.21 -4.27 0.80
CA MET A 172 -1.79 -3.97 0.92
C MET A 172 -1.16 -3.76 -0.47
N ASP A 173 -0.50 -2.62 -0.67
CA ASP A 173 0.30 -2.38 -1.87
C ASP A 173 1.62 -3.13 -1.82
N VAL A 174 2.00 -3.77 -2.93
CA VAL A 174 3.31 -4.40 -3.08
C VAL A 174 3.97 -3.92 -4.37
N ILE A 175 5.21 -3.45 -4.27
CA ILE A 175 6.00 -3.02 -5.42
C ILE A 175 7.23 -3.90 -5.54
N ILE A 176 7.37 -4.57 -6.68
CA ILE A 176 8.50 -5.44 -7.00
C ILE A 176 9.38 -4.74 -8.03
N THR A 177 10.70 -4.75 -7.83
CA THR A 177 11.67 -4.23 -8.80
C THR A 177 12.71 -5.27 -9.18
N GLY A 178 13.28 -5.11 -10.36
CA GLY A 178 14.45 -5.86 -10.81
C GLY A 178 14.51 -5.98 -12.33
N PRO A 179 15.67 -6.31 -12.91
CA PRO A 179 15.85 -6.42 -14.35
C PRO A 179 15.25 -7.69 -14.97
N ALA A 180 15.01 -8.72 -14.17
CA ALA A 180 14.45 -9.99 -14.59
C ALA A 180 13.49 -10.48 -13.51
N ILE A 181 12.19 -10.27 -13.72
CA ILE A 181 11.14 -10.69 -12.79
C ILE A 181 10.61 -12.05 -13.25
N PRO A 182 10.42 -13.03 -12.34
CA PRO A 182 9.89 -14.34 -12.71
C PRO A 182 8.50 -14.23 -13.35
N ALA A 183 8.20 -15.10 -14.32
CA ALA A 183 6.97 -15.02 -15.10
C ALA A 183 5.72 -15.15 -14.21
N GLY A 184 5.74 -16.03 -13.21
CA GLY A 184 4.61 -16.18 -12.27
C GLY A 184 4.33 -14.88 -11.50
N VAL A 185 5.37 -14.14 -11.11
CA VAL A 185 5.20 -12.83 -10.44
C VAL A 185 4.63 -11.77 -11.38
N VAL A 186 5.03 -11.78 -12.66
CA VAL A 186 4.49 -10.87 -13.68
C VAL A 186 3.02 -11.14 -13.94
N GLU A 187 2.62 -12.42 -14.02
CA GLU A 187 1.22 -12.83 -14.25
C GLU A 187 0.28 -12.41 -13.11
N MET A 188 0.78 -12.37 -11.87
CA MET A 188 0.01 -11.89 -10.71
C MET A 188 -0.14 -10.37 -10.65
N ALA A 189 0.69 -9.61 -11.36
CA ALA A 189 0.80 -8.17 -11.18
C ALA A 189 -0.39 -7.42 -11.79
N ASP A 190 -0.98 -6.51 -11.02
CA ASP A 190 -2.02 -5.59 -11.48
C ASP A 190 -1.46 -4.54 -12.46
N GLN A 191 -0.19 -4.17 -12.28
CA GLN A 191 0.52 -3.23 -13.14
C GLN A 191 1.95 -3.69 -13.40
N VAL A 192 2.35 -3.66 -14.67
CA VAL A 192 3.73 -3.90 -15.09
C VAL A 192 4.26 -2.66 -15.82
N THR A 193 5.34 -2.09 -15.29
CA THR A 193 6.02 -0.93 -15.86
C THR A 193 7.42 -1.33 -16.31
N GLU A 194 7.67 -1.25 -17.62
CA GLU A 194 9.00 -1.48 -18.19
C GLU A 194 9.68 -0.15 -18.52
N LEU A 195 10.81 0.14 -17.88
CA LEU A 195 11.62 1.32 -18.21
C LEU A 195 12.59 0.95 -19.32
N ARG A 196 12.44 1.62 -20.46
CA ARG A 196 13.32 1.49 -21.62
C ARG A 196 14.18 2.74 -21.76
N ARG A 197 15.44 2.57 -22.22
CA ARG A 197 16.22 3.71 -22.68
C ARG A 197 15.64 4.17 -24.01
N GLY A 198 15.20 5.43 -24.08
CA GLY A 198 15.04 6.12 -25.36
C GLY A 198 16.42 6.34 -25.96
N PHE A 199 16.53 6.14 -27.28
CA PHE A 199 17.72 6.46 -28.06
C PHE A 199 17.92 7.98 -28.17
#